data_AF-A0A8C7LS69-F1
#
_entry.id   AF-A0A8C7LS69-F1
#
_cell.length_a   1.000
_cell.length_b   1.000
_cell.length_c   1.000
_cell.angle_alpha   90.00
_cell.angle_beta   90.00
_cell.angle_gamma   90.00
#
_symmetry.space_group_name_H-M   'P 1'
#
loop_
_entity.id
_entity.type
_entity.pdbx_description
1 polymer ?
#
loop_
_entity_poly.entity_id
_entity_poly.type
_entity_poly.pdbx_seq_one_letter_code
_entity_poly.pdbx_strand_id
1 'polypeptide(L)'
;MLYLTVKRETLISRLYLFPWNPGQIQAVEQQEKPQGSSRILISRPERSFKLNSSFRLNIPCSTAINPQKIHLIQRDTTPSFFRAVVKMTAIDIEMELFNDDERTVWKEKVSQDEYISDTCSTSAVSGAGGPAVSSLTGSAEQQLRSVRTEFVKRASRAVLDGLLDGLLQHTVINQEEMESVKVIAERAEKARDIIDMVLRKGTESCSRMINLLGELDHCLCSQLQINSVGVPT
;
A
#
# COMPACT_ATOMS: atom_id res chain seq x y z
N MET A 1 0.52 -20.41 -4.81
CA MET A 1 0.85 -19.19 -5.56
C MET A 1 -0.20 -18.15 -5.24
N LEU A 2 0.18 -16.92 -4.89
CA LEU A 2 -0.75 -15.89 -4.45
C LEU A 2 -0.78 -14.73 -5.45
N TYR A 3 -1.99 -14.29 -5.81
CA TYR A 3 -2.23 -13.07 -6.57
C TYR A 3 -3.12 -12.14 -5.79
N LEU A 4 -2.84 -10.85 -5.90
CA LEU A 4 -3.64 -9.79 -5.32
C LEU A 4 -4.15 -8.85 -6.42
N THR A 5 -5.41 -8.46 -6.32
CA THR A 5 -6.01 -7.41 -7.16
C THR A 5 -6.58 -6.33 -6.26
N VAL A 6 -6.14 -5.09 -6.45
CA VAL A 6 -6.76 -3.96 -5.74
C VAL A 6 -7.93 -3.42 -6.55
N LYS A 7 -9.07 -3.21 -5.90
CA LYS A 7 -10.28 -2.59 -6.49
C LYS A 7 -10.87 -1.59 -5.52
N ARG A 8 -10.67 -0.29 -5.78
CA ARG A 8 -11.14 0.81 -4.94
C ARG A 8 -10.62 0.65 -3.50
N GLU A 9 -11.50 0.29 -2.56
CA GLU A 9 -11.20 0.11 -1.13
C GLU A 9 -11.12 -1.38 -0.74
N THR A 10 -11.17 -2.29 -1.73
CA THR A 10 -11.16 -3.73 -1.52
C THR A 10 -9.95 -4.38 -2.17
N LEU A 11 -9.34 -5.32 -1.44
CA LEU A 11 -8.32 -6.22 -1.96
C LEU A 11 -8.95 -7.58 -2.25
N ILE A 12 -8.76 -8.08 -3.46
CA ILE A 12 -9.16 -9.43 -3.85
C ILE A 12 -7.91 -10.30 -3.86
N SER A 13 -7.85 -11.25 -2.92
CA SER A 13 -6.79 -12.25 -2.85
C SER A 13 -7.22 -13.53 -3.55
N ARG A 14 -6.35 -14.07 -4.41
CA ARG A 14 -6.49 -15.37 -5.07
C ARG A 14 -5.31 -16.27 -4.72
N LEU A 15 -5.54 -17.20 -3.80
CA LEU A 15 -4.54 -18.20 -3.41
C LEU A 15 -4.75 -19.50 -4.20
N TYR A 16 -3.87 -19.76 -5.15
CA TYR A 16 -3.84 -20.97 -5.96
C TYR A 16 -3.05 -22.08 -5.27
N LEU A 17 -3.66 -23.26 -5.18
CA LEU A 17 -3.07 -24.45 -4.56
C LEU A 17 -3.00 -25.60 -5.58
N PHE A 18 -1.79 -25.96 -5.99
CA PHE A 18 -1.55 -27.05 -6.94
C PHE A 18 -0.12 -27.61 -6.80
N PRO A 19 0.12 -28.86 -7.22
CA PRO A 19 1.47 -29.43 -7.26
C PRO A 19 2.38 -28.58 -8.17
N TRP A 20 3.68 -28.54 -7.90
CA TRP A 20 4.60 -27.77 -8.74
C TRP A 20 4.62 -28.32 -10.17
N ASN A 21 3.98 -27.61 -11.09
CA ASN A 21 3.90 -27.95 -12.51
C ASN A 21 4.04 -26.67 -13.35
N PRO A 22 5.09 -26.55 -14.19
CA PRO A 22 5.31 -25.37 -15.03
C PRO A 22 4.12 -24.98 -15.92
N GLY A 23 3.42 -25.96 -16.49
CA GLY A 23 2.24 -25.71 -17.33
C GLY A 23 1.09 -25.07 -16.55
N GLN A 24 0.88 -25.49 -15.30
CA GLN A 24 -0.12 -24.87 -14.43
C GLN A 24 0.29 -23.47 -13.98
N ILE A 25 1.58 -23.24 -13.71
CA ILE A 25 2.10 -21.89 -13.37
C ILE A 25 1.81 -20.93 -14.53
N GLN A 26 2.13 -21.34 -15.76
CA GLN A 26 1.89 -20.52 -16.95
C GLN A 26 0.40 -20.29 -17.20
N ALA A 27 -0.46 -21.30 -16.99
CA ALA A 27 -1.91 -21.15 -17.14
C ALA A 27 -2.49 -20.11 -16.16
N VAL A 28 -2.04 -20.12 -14.90
CA VAL A 28 -2.47 -19.13 -13.91
C VAL A 28 -1.95 -17.73 -14.26
N GLU A 29 -0.70 -17.62 -14.71
CA GLU A 29 -0.13 -16.33 -15.14
C GLU A 29 -0.92 -15.70 -16.30
N GLN A 30 -1.29 -16.50 -17.31
CA GLN A 30 -2.11 -16.01 -18.42
C GLN A 30 -3.53 -15.61 -17.99
N GLN A 31 -4.10 -16.29 -17.00
CA GLN A 31 -5.42 -15.97 -16.47
C GLN A 31 -5.45 -14.67 -15.64
N GLU A 32 -4.40 -14.40 -14.86
CA GLU A 32 -4.34 -13.23 -13.98
C GLU A 32 -3.83 -11.98 -14.70
N LYS A 33 -3.02 -12.13 -15.76
CA LYS A 33 -2.51 -11.03 -16.59
C LYS A 33 -3.57 -10.01 -17.05
N PRO A 34 -4.72 -10.41 -17.63
CA PRO A 34 -5.75 -9.43 -18.05
C PRO A 34 -6.49 -8.77 -16.87
N GLN A 35 -6.41 -9.33 -15.67
CA GLN A 35 -7.12 -8.83 -14.49
C GLN A 35 -6.36 -7.73 -13.75
N GLY A 36 -5.16 -7.35 -14.22
CA GLY A 36 -4.30 -6.36 -13.55
C GLY A 36 -3.90 -6.82 -12.15
N SER A 37 -3.73 -8.13 -11.95
CA SER A 37 -3.40 -8.71 -10.65
C SER A 37 -1.91 -8.93 -10.53
N SER A 38 -1.35 -8.60 -9.38
CA SER A 38 0.07 -8.78 -9.12
C SER A 38 0.35 -10.03 -8.33
N ARG A 39 1.43 -10.70 -8.73
CA ARG A 39 1.89 -11.91 -8.10
C ARG A 39 2.72 -11.56 -6.86
N ILE A 40 2.36 -12.15 -5.74
CA ILE A 40 3.06 -12.01 -4.46
C ILE A 40 3.96 -13.24 -4.27
N LEU A 41 5.20 -12.99 -3.87
CA LEU A 41 6.14 -14.05 -3.54
C LEU A 41 5.87 -14.52 -2.10
N ILE A 42 5.07 -15.57 -1.98
CA ILE A 42 4.81 -16.21 -0.70
C ILE A 42 5.92 -17.19 -0.32
N SER A 43 6.13 -17.32 0.99
CA SER A 43 7.00 -18.30 1.61
C SER A 43 6.58 -19.71 1.18
N ARG A 44 7.57 -20.53 0.81
CA ARG A 44 7.33 -21.95 0.55
C ARG A 44 6.93 -22.61 1.87
N PRO A 45 5.87 -23.43 1.89
CA PRO A 45 5.51 -24.16 3.10
C PRO A 45 6.68 -25.08 3.50
N GLU A 46 7.05 -25.06 4.79
CA GLU A 46 8.15 -25.87 5.32
C GLU A 46 7.92 -27.38 5.15
N ARG A 47 6.65 -27.79 5.02
CA ARG A 47 6.22 -29.16 4.78
C ARG A 47 5.48 -29.26 3.46
N SER A 48 5.77 -30.31 2.70
CA SER A 48 5.01 -30.62 1.49
C SER A 48 3.54 -30.90 1.85
N PHE A 49 2.64 -30.36 1.03
CA PHE A 49 1.22 -30.64 1.17
C PHE A 49 0.91 -32.05 0.67
N LYS A 50 0.09 -32.78 1.42
CA LYS A 50 -0.37 -34.11 1.04
C LYS A 50 -1.38 -34.01 -0.11
N LEU A 51 -1.13 -34.73 -1.20
CA LEU A 51 -2.06 -34.84 -2.32
C LEU A 51 -3.36 -35.52 -1.86
N ASN A 52 -4.47 -35.19 -2.50
CA ASN A 52 -5.82 -35.66 -2.19
C ASN A 52 -6.31 -35.30 -0.77
N SER A 53 -5.72 -34.26 -0.17
CA SER A 53 -6.16 -33.71 1.12
C SER A 53 -6.91 -32.40 0.89
N SER A 54 -7.76 -32.03 1.85
CA SER A 54 -8.50 -30.78 1.79
C SER A 54 -7.84 -29.72 2.65
N PHE A 55 -8.02 -28.47 2.24
CA PHE A 55 -7.47 -27.32 2.91
C PHE A 55 -8.56 -26.25 3.09
N ARG A 56 -8.42 -25.46 4.15
CA ARG A 56 -9.28 -24.30 4.44
C ARG A 56 -8.41 -23.07 4.61
N LEU A 57 -8.76 -21.98 3.94
CA LEU A 57 -8.08 -20.70 4.09
C LEU A 57 -8.79 -19.87 5.15
N ASN A 58 -8.01 -19.30 6.06
CA ASN A 58 -8.44 -18.31 7.04
C ASN A 58 -7.74 -16.99 6.77
N ILE A 59 -8.53 -15.92 6.72
CA ILE A 59 -8.04 -14.55 6.64
C ILE A 59 -8.94 -13.75 7.59
N PRO A 60 -8.46 -13.41 8.81
CA PRO A 60 -9.29 -12.82 9.86
C PRO A 60 -10.03 -11.54 9.44
N CYS A 61 -9.45 -10.75 8.54
CA CYS A 61 -10.00 -9.50 8.03
C CYS A 61 -10.83 -9.67 6.73
N SER A 62 -11.07 -10.90 6.27
CA SER A 62 -11.84 -11.13 5.05
C SER A 62 -13.34 -10.98 5.27
N THR A 63 -13.99 -10.24 4.36
CA THR A 63 -15.47 -10.15 4.29
C THR A 63 -16.10 -11.33 3.58
N ALA A 64 -15.35 -12.08 2.77
CA ALA A 64 -15.84 -13.28 2.09
C ALA A 64 -14.67 -14.14 1.58
N ILE A 65 -14.71 -15.44 1.84
CA ILE A 65 -13.78 -16.45 1.29
C ILE A 65 -14.60 -17.50 0.53
N ASN A 66 -14.29 -17.71 -0.75
CA ASN A 66 -14.99 -18.67 -1.60
C ASN A 66 -14.03 -19.41 -2.55
N PRO A 67 -14.06 -20.76 -2.60
CA PRO A 67 -14.80 -21.66 -1.70
C PRO A 67 -14.22 -21.67 -0.29
N GLN A 68 -14.97 -22.13 0.71
CA GLN A 68 -14.46 -22.24 2.08
C GLN A 68 -13.43 -23.37 2.23
N LYS A 69 -13.50 -24.40 1.38
CA LYS A 69 -12.60 -25.57 1.41
C LYS A 69 -12.22 -25.97 -0.02
N ILE A 70 -10.98 -26.41 -0.22
CA ILE A 70 -10.48 -26.90 -1.52
C ILE A 70 -9.76 -28.22 -1.34
N HIS A 71 -10.00 -29.15 -2.26
CA HIS A 71 -9.22 -30.38 -2.36
C HIS A 71 -8.00 -30.17 -3.25
N LEU A 72 -6.82 -30.46 -2.71
CA LEU A 72 -5.57 -30.47 -3.46
C LEU A 72 -5.51 -31.75 -4.27
N ILE A 73 -5.86 -31.65 -5.56
CA ILE A 73 -5.76 -32.76 -6.49
C ILE A 73 -4.88 -32.37 -7.68
N GLN A 74 -4.28 -33.37 -8.32
CA GLN A 74 -3.59 -33.18 -9.58
C GLN A 74 -4.64 -33.03 -10.69
N ARG A 75 -4.55 -31.96 -11.45
CA ARG A 75 -5.41 -31.72 -12.63
C ARG A 75 -4.55 -31.35 -13.81
N ASP A 76 -5.00 -31.73 -14.99
CA ASP A 76 -4.39 -31.32 -16.27
C ASP A 76 -4.90 -29.94 -16.72
N THR A 77 -5.78 -29.32 -15.94
CA THR A 77 -6.45 -28.04 -16.22
C THR A 77 -6.17 -26.98 -15.15
N THR A 78 -6.82 -25.81 -15.25
CA THR A 78 -6.68 -24.67 -14.34
C THR A 78 -6.83 -25.10 -12.87
N PRO A 79 -5.85 -24.77 -12.00
CA PRO A 79 -5.87 -25.19 -10.61
C PRO A 79 -6.95 -24.48 -9.80
N SER A 80 -7.43 -25.15 -8.74
CA SER A 80 -8.37 -24.54 -7.80
C SER A 80 -7.69 -23.45 -6.98
N PHE A 81 -8.47 -22.44 -6.60
CA PHE A 81 -7.98 -21.33 -5.79
C PHE A 81 -9.05 -20.83 -4.82
N PHE A 82 -8.58 -20.30 -3.69
CA PHE A 82 -9.41 -19.53 -2.80
C PHE A 82 -9.50 -18.11 -3.31
N ARG A 83 -10.72 -17.57 -3.40
CA ARG A 83 -10.95 -16.15 -3.62
C ARG A 83 -11.40 -15.52 -2.31
N ALA A 84 -10.59 -14.64 -1.76
CA ALA A 84 -10.93 -13.85 -0.59
C ALA A 84 -11.08 -12.38 -0.95
N VAL A 85 -12.06 -11.71 -0.34
CA VAL A 85 -12.22 -10.25 -0.41
C VAL A 85 -11.91 -9.69 0.96
N VAL A 86 -11.05 -8.68 1.01
CA VAL A 86 -10.58 -8.04 2.24
C VAL A 86 -10.79 -6.54 2.09
N LYS A 87 -11.29 -5.87 3.14
CA LYS A 87 -11.33 -4.40 3.18
C LYS A 87 -9.94 -3.87 3.50
N MET A 88 -9.45 -2.92 2.71
CA MET A 88 -8.17 -2.27 2.99
C MET A 88 -8.30 -1.45 4.27
N THR A 89 -7.67 -1.89 5.35
CA THR A 89 -7.84 -1.32 6.71
C THR A 89 -6.53 -0.81 7.31
N ALA A 90 -5.53 -0.56 6.46
CA ALA A 90 -4.18 -0.14 6.86
C ALA A 90 -3.49 -1.10 7.84
N ILE A 91 -3.80 -2.40 7.73
CA ILE A 91 -3.19 -3.47 8.51
C ILE A 91 -2.63 -4.53 7.58
N ASP A 92 -1.58 -5.20 8.03
CA ASP A 92 -1.04 -6.37 7.34
C ASP A 92 -2.07 -7.48 7.27
N ILE A 93 -2.05 -8.21 6.16
CA ILE A 93 -2.99 -9.31 5.93
C ILE A 93 -2.30 -10.61 6.29
N GLU A 94 -2.75 -11.19 7.39
CA GLU A 94 -2.35 -12.53 7.81
C GLU A 94 -3.25 -13.57 7.15
N MET A 95 -2.63 -14.55 6.50
CA MET A 95 -3.30 -15.66 5.84
C MET A 95 -2.81 -16.97 6.43
N GLU A 96 -3.73 -17.83 6.83
CA GLU A 96 -3.44 -19.13 7.41
C GLU A 96 -4.16 -20.23 6.64
N LEU A 97 -3.43 -21.28 6.29
CA LEU A 97 -3.99 -22.46 5.65
C LEU A 97 -4.03 -23.60 6.66
N PHE A 98 -5.22 -24.18 6.83
CA PHE A 98 -5.48 -25.33 7.69
C PHE A 98 -5.65 -26.59 6.86
N ASN A 99 -5.15 -27.72 7.36
CA ASN A 99 -5.44 -29.04 6.79
C ASN A 99 -6.74 -29.63 7.37
N ASP A 100 -7.07 -30.86 6.96
CA ASP A 100 -8.24 -31.60 7.45
C ASP A 100 -8.22 -31.86 8.98
N ASP A 101 -7.04 -31.83 9.62
CA ASP A 101 -6.88 -32.00 11.08
C ASP A 101 -6.94 -30.66 11.84
N GLU A 102 -7.33 -29.56 11.17
CA GLU A 102 -7.35 -28.18 11.70
C GLU A 102 -5.98 -27.72 12.26
N ARG A 103 -4.89 -28.25 11.71
CA ARG A 103 -3.53 -27.78 11.99
C ARG A 103 -3.12 -26.76 10.95
N THR A 104 -2.50 -25.66 11.39
CA THR A 104 -1.89 -24.68 10.50
C THR A 104 -0.72 -25.33 9.76
N VAL A 105 -0.82 -25.40 8.43
CA VAL A 105 0.22 -25.96 7.55
C VAL A 105 0.98 -24.90 6.78
N TRP A 106 0.43 -23.69 6.71
CA TRP A 106 1.08 -22.54 6.11
C TRP A 106 0.50 -21.27 6.73
N LYS A 107 1.37 -20.31 6.97
CA LYS A 107 1.03 -19.01 7.52
C LYS A 107 1.90 -17.98 6.84
N GLU A 108 1.27 -16.92 6.35
CA GLU A 108 1.94 -15.85 5.64
C GLU A 108 1.38 -14.51 6.08
N LYS A 109 2.27 -13.54 6.16
CA LYS A 109 1.91 -12.16 6.46
C LYS A 109 2.26 -11.32 5.26
N VAL A 110 1.24 -10.84 4.55
CA VAL A 110 1.42 -9.93 3.42
C VAL A 110 1.41 -8.51 3.97
N SER A 111 2.53 -7.81 3.81
CA SER A 111 2.66 -6.41 4.22
C SER A 111 1.73 -5.54 3.37
N GLN A 112 1.19 -4.48 3.99
CA GLN A 112 0.44 -3.45 3.30
C GLN A 112 1.19 -2.85 2.09
N ASP A 113 2.50 -2.64 2.22
CA ASP A 113 3.31 -2.02 1.18
C ASP A 113 3.38 -2.87 -0.10
N GLU A 114 3.18 -4.19 0.03
CA GLU A 114 3.30 -5.14 -1.07
C GLU A 114 2.10 -5.12 -2.03
N TYR A 115 0.92 -4.72 -1.55
CA TYR A 115 -0.30 -4.66 -2.38
C TYR A 115 -0.83 -3.25 -2.63
N ILE A 116 -0.32 -2.22 -1.95
CA ILE A 116 -0.68 -0.82 -2.26
C ILE A 116 0.03 -0.31 -3.52
N SER A 117 1.20 -0.89 -3.85
CA SER A 117 2.04 -0.55 -4.99
C SER A 117 1.30 -0.53 -6.34
N ASP A 118 0.24 -1.32 -6.52
CA ASP A 118 -0.53 -1.37 -7.77
C ASP A 118 -1.74 -0.44 -7.85
N THR A 119 -2.17 0.17 -6.75
CA THR A 119 -3.31 1.10 -6.78
C THR A 119 -3.02 2.42 -7.49
N CYS A 120 -1.78 2.67 -7.89
CA CYS A 120 -1.38 3.90 -8.57
C CYS A 120 -1.02 3.72 -10.05
N SER A 121 -1.52 2.66 -10.71
CA SER A 121 -1.48 2.56 -12.17
C SER A 121 -2.88 2.45 -12.74
N THR A 122 -3.61 3.57 -12.81
CA THR A 122 -4.66 3.77 -13.85
C THR A 122 -5.07 5.25 -13.91
N SER A 123 -4.29 6.02 -14.66
CA SER A 123 -4.80 7.10 -15.50
C SER A 123 -5.66 6.47 -16.64
N ALA A 124 -6.55 7.09 -17.40
CA ALA A 124 -6.94 8.47 -17.64
C ALA A 124 -8.35 8.44 -18.29
N VAL A 125 -9.11 9.52 -18.19
CA VAL A 125 -10.06 9.89 -19.25
C VAL A 125 -9.49 11.11 -19.97
N SER A 126 -9.22 10.88 -21.25
CA SER A 126 -8.95 11.76 -22.39
C SER A 126 -8.75 13.27 -22.17
N GLY A 127 -7.62 13.74 -22.67
CA GLY A 127 -7.38 15.14 -22.99
C GLY A 127 -6.01 15.42 -23.60
N ALA A 128 -5.79 14.91 -24.82
CA ALA A 128 -4.87 15.37 -25.88
C ALA A 128 -3.44 15.89 -25.54
N GLY A 129 -2.44 15.24 -26.16
CA GLY A 129 -1.15 15.83 -26.52
C GLY A 129 0.06 15.30 -25.72
N GLY A 130 0.75 14.29 -26.25
CA GLY A 130 2.03 13.81 -25.68
C GLY A 130 3.23 14.69 -26.05
N PRO A 131 4.47 14.16 -26.02
CA PRO A 131 5.05 13.22 -25.06
C PRO A 131 6.33 13.84 -24.43
N ALA A 132 6.53 13.67 -23.13
CA ALA A 132 7.85 13.82 -22.54
C ALA A 132 7.99 12.83 -21.40
N VAL A 133 8.75 11.78 -21.68
CA VAL A 133 9.38 10.93 -20.69
C VAL A 133 10.22 11.87 -19.83
N SER A 134 9.82 12.10 -18.59
CA SER A 134 10.71 12.69 -17.61
C SER A 134 10.52 11.96 -16.31
N SER A 135 11.41 11.01 -16.08
CA SER A 135 11.86 10.65 -14.75
C SER A 135 12.27 11.94 -14.03
N LEU A 136 11.32 12.58 -13.35
CA LEU A 136 11.61 13.67 -12.43
C LEU A 136 11.46 13.10 -11.03
N THR A 137 12.57 12.58 -10.54
CA THR A 137 12.96 12.75 -9.14
C THR A 137 13.02 14.26 -8.88
N GLY A 138 11.86 14.90 -8.78
CA GLY A 138 11.74 16.32 -8.53
C GLY A 138 12.32 16.63 -7.16
N SER A 139 12.93 17.81 -7.01
CA SER A 139 13.37 18.29 -5.70
C SER A 139 12.20 18.22 -4.69
N ALA A 140 12.49 17.96 -3.41
CA ALA A 140 11.48 17.88 -2.34
C ALA A 140 10.49 19.07 -2.34
N GLU A 141 10.96 20.24 -2.75
CA GLU A 141 10.13 21.44 -2.93
C GLU A 141 9.06 21.27 -4.03
N GLN A 142 9.42 20.67 -5.17
CA GLN A 142 8.48 20.39 -6.26
C GLN A 142 7.43 19.37 -5.86
N GLN A 143 7.81 18.36 -5.07
CA GLN A 143 6.86 17.39 -4.52
C GLN A 143 5.86 18.10 -3.61
N LEU A 144 6.32 18.91 -2.64
CA LEU A 144 5.42 19.65 -1.75
C LEU A 144 4.53 20.65 -2.50
N ARG A 145 5.05 21.34 -3.52
CA ARG A 145 4.23 22.24 -4.36
C ARG A 145 3.12 21.50 -5.10
N SER A 146 3.43 20.31 -5.64
CA SER A 146 2.46 19.49 -6.37
C SER A 146 1.34 18.99 -5.46
N VAL A 147 1.69 18.57 -4.25
CA VAL A 147 0.77 17.92 -3.30
C VAL A 147 0.06 18.91 -2.37
N ARG A 148 0.42 20.20 -2.41
CA ARG A 148 -0.10 21.26 -1.55
C ARG A 148 -1.61 21.26 -1.42
N THR A 149 -2.32 21.14 -2.54
CA THR A 149 -3.79 21.16 -2.56
C THR A 149 -4.40 19.93 -1.89
N GLU A 150 -3.83 18.74 -2.13
CA GLU A 150 -4.31 17.50 -1.52
C GLU A 150 -3.91 17.40 -0.05
N PHE A 151 -2.72 17.88 0.34
CA PHE A 151 -2.29 17.98 1.73
C PHE A 151 -3.28 18.83 2.53
N VAL A 152 -3.68 19.98 2.01
CA VAL A 152 -4.65 20.87 2.65
C VAL A 152 -6.03 20.23 2.79
N LYS A 153 -6.45 19.40 1.83
CA LYS A 153 -7.75 18.71 1.91
C LYS A 153 -7.73 17.55 2.90
N ARG A 154 -6.65 16.77 2.91
CA ARG A 154 -6.60 15.45 3.57
C ARG A 154 -5.90 15.46 4.92
N ALA A 155 -4.99 16.39 5.19
CA ALA A 155 -4.25 16.42 6.44
C ALA A 155 -5.21 16.63 7.63
N SER A 156 -5.18 15.68 8.55
CA SER A 156 -5.96 15.75 9.78
C SER A 156 -5.32 16.74 10.75
N ARG A 157 -6.10 17.27 11.70
CA ARG A 157 -5.59 18.24 12.68
C ARG A 157 -4.45 17.65 13.52
N ALA A 158 -4.56 16.37 13.89
CA ALA A 158 -3.53 15.66 14.64
C ALA A 158 -2.21 15.57 13.87
N VAL A 159 -2.27 15.30 12.56
CA VAL A 159 -1.08 15.27 11.70
C VAL A 159 -0.47 16.66 11.56
N LEU A 160 -1.28 17.71 11.41
CA LEU A 160 -0.78 19.08 11.35
C LEU A 160 -0.10 19.52 12.66
N ASP A 161 -0.67 19.14 13.80
CA ASP A 161 -0.11 19.44 15.12
C ASP A 161 1.23 18.69 15.32
N GLY A 162 1.27 17.38 15.05
CA GLY A 162 2.51 16.60 15.15
C GLY A 162 3.59 17.03 14.15
N LEU A 163 3.19 17.44 12.94
CA LEU A 163 4.13 17.94 11.95
C LEU A 163 4.75 19.26 12.39
N LEU A 164 3.95 20.16 12.99
CA LEU A 164 4.43 21.42 13.52
C LEU A 164 5.42 21.20 14.68
N ASP A 165 5.14 20.25 15.58
CA ASP A 165 6.04 19.88 16.68
C ASP A 165 7.37 19.30 16.15
N GLY A 166 7.31 18.40 15.16
CA GLY A 166 8.51 17.84 14.52
C GLY A 166 9.35 18.89 13.79
N LEU A 167 8.69 19.83 13.09
CA LEU A 167 9.39 20.93 12.41
C LEU A 167 10.11 21.85 13.41
N LEU A 168 9.53 22.10 14.59
CA LEU A 168 10.21 22.84 15.66
C LEU A 168 11.39 22.04 16.21
N GLN A 169 11.20 20.74 16.48
CA GLN A 169 12.25 19.87 17.02
C GLN A 169 13.47 19.80 16.09
N HIS A 170 13.24 19.77 14.77
CA HIS A 170 14.30 19.79 13.77
C HIS A 170 14.81 21.20 13.42
N THR A 171 14.41 22.23 14.18
CA THR A 171 14.82 23.64 14.00
C THR A 171 14.51 24.22 12.61
N VAL A 172 13.49 23.66 11.93
CA VAL A 172 13.03 24.15 10.62
C VAL A 172 12.23 25.44 10.78
N ILE A 173 11.48 25.54 11.87
CA ILE A 173 10.66 26.69 12.24
C ILE A 173 11.06 27.20 13.63
N ASN A 174 10.91 28.51 13.84
CA ASN A 174 11.15 29.14 15.15
C ASN A 174 9.91 29.02 16.06
N GLN A 175 10.11 29.21 17.37
CA GLN A 175 9.03 29.20 18.36
C GLN A 175 7.91 30.21 18.04
N GLU A 176 8.28 31.41 17.56
CA GLU A 176 7.33 32.46 17.17
C GLU A 176 6.48 32.06 15.94
N GLU A 177 7.12 31.39 14.96
CA GLU A 177 6.44 30.88 13.76
C GLU A 177 5.48 29.75 14.12
N MET A 178 5.89 28.85 15.04
CA MET A 178 5.04 27.79 15.58
C MET A 178 3.80 28.37 16.28
N GLU A 179 3.99 29.35 17.17
CA GLU A 179 2.89 29.95 17.93
C GLU A 179 1.88 30.65 17.01
N SER A 180 2.37 31.34 15.98
CA SER A 180 1.53 31.99 14.96
C SER A 180 0.63 30.98 14.24
N VAL A 181 1.19 29.83 13.83
CA VAL A 181 0.44 28.78 13.12
C VAL A 181 -0.48 27.98 14.05
N LYS A 182 -0.13 27.88 15.34
CA LYS A 182 -0.91 27.16 16.34
C LYS A 182 -2.24 27.86 16.66
N VAL A 183 -2.30 29.19 16.54
CA VAL A 183 -3.49 30.01 16.79
C VAL A 183 -4.55 29.84 15.68
N ILE A 184 -4.19 29.33 14.50
CA ILE A 184 -5.11 29.14 13.38
C ILE A 184 -6.14 28.05 13.72
N ALA A 185 -7.41 28.44 13.79
CA ALA A 185 -8.52 27.53 14.09
C ALA A 185 -8.90 26.65 12.89
N GLU A 186 -8.85 27.23 11.68
CA GLU A 186 -9.24 26.56 10.45
C GLU A 186 -8.18 25.56 10.00
N ARG A 187 -8.53 24.26 9.99
CA ARG A 187 -7.61 23.17 9.62
C ARG A 187 -6.98 23.35 8.24
N ALA A 188 -7.79 23.78 7.26
CA ALA A 188 -7.32 23.97 5.88
C ALA A 188 -6.40 25.18 5.72
N GLU A 189 -6.62 26.23 6.50
CA GLU A 189 -5.75 27.40 6.53
C GLU A 189 -4.43 27.06 7.23
N LYS A 190 -4.51 26.37 8.37
CA LYS A 190 -3.35 25.86 9.09
C LYS A 190 -2.46 24.96 8.22
N ALA A 191 -3.06 24.06 7.45
CA ALA A 191 -2.32 23.21 6.52
C ALA A 191 -1.61 24.00 5.41
N ARG A 192 -2.25 25.07 4.89
CA ARG A 192 -1.65 25.95 3.89
C ARG A 192 -0.44 26.69 4.45
N ASP A 193 -0.58 27.22 5.66
CA ASP A 193 0.50 27.98 6.28
C ASP A 193 1.71 27.11 6.62
N ILE A 194 1.50 25.88 7.10
CA ILE A 194 2.60 24.94 7.37
C ILE A 194 3.39 24.63 6.09
N ILE A 195 2.70 24.26 5.02
CA ILE A 195 3.40 23.88 3.78
C ILE A 195 4.06 25.08 3.10
N ASP A 196 3.41 26.25 3.09
CA ASP A 196 3.98 27.46 2.50
C ASP A 196 5.19 27.95 3.28
N MET A 197 5.16 27.83 4.61
CA MET A 197 6.30 28.16 5.47
C MET A 197 7.50 27.25 5.17
N VAL A 198 7.28 25.93 5.07
CA VAL A 198 8.36 24.98 4.74
C VAL A 198 8.92 25.23 3.33
N LEU A 199 8.05 25.52 2.35
CA LEU A 199 8.46 25.88 0.99
C LEU A 199 9.35 27.14 0.97
N ARG A 200 9.05 28.15 1.81
CA ARG A 200 9.87 29.38 1.92
C ARG A 200 11.25 29.15 2.53
N LYS A 201 11.42 28.12 3.36
CA LYS A 201 12.70 27.79 4.01
C LYS A 201 13.64 27.00 3.09
N GLY A 202 13.12 26.39 2.02
CA GLY A 202 13.90 25.76 0.95
C GLY A 202 13.90 24.23 0.98
N THR A 203 14.68 23.63 0.08
CA THR A 203 14.63 22.20 -0.27
C THR A 203 14.94 21.27 0.90
N GLU A 204 15.90 21.62 1.75
CA GLU A 204 16.27 20.84 2.95
C GLU A 204 15.11 20.74 3.95
N SER A 205 14.40 21.86 4.14
CA SER A 205 13.23 21.93 5.02
C SER A 205 12.07 21.12 4.44
N CYS A 206 11.89 21.17 3.12
CA CYS A 206 10.91 20.36 2.41
C CYS A 206 11.19 18.87 2.58
N SER A 207 12.44 18.44 2.44
CA SER A 207 12.85 17.04 2.63
C SER A 207 12.56 16.56 4.06
N ARG A 208 12.88 17.38 5.07
CA ARG A 208 12.57 17.07 6.47
C ARG A 208 11.07 16.95 6.73
N MET A 209 10.26 17.86 6.19
CA MET A 209 8.80 17.77 6.30
C MET A 209 8.24 16.49 5.68
N ILE A 210 8.76 16.09 4.51
CA ILE A 210 8.37 14.85 3.83
C ILE A 210 8.68 13.62 4.70
N ASN A 211 9.87 13.57 5.30
CA ASN A 211 10.26 12.46 6.17
C ASN A 211 9.41 12.40 7.44
N LEU A 212 9.20 13.55 8.11
CA LEU A 212 8.31 13.65 9.27
C LEU A 212 6.88 13.25 8.95
N LEU A 213 6.37 13.66 7.78
CA LEU A 213 5.04 13.28 7.34
C LEU A 213 4.92 11.77 7.13
N GLY A 214 5.99 11.13 6.64
CA GLY A 214 6.06 9.67 6.50
C GLY A 214 6.05 8.94 7.86
N GLU A 215 6.75 9.49 8.86
CA GLU A 215 6.77 8.95 10.22
C GLU A 215 5.44 9.14 10.96
N LEU A 216 4.79 10.30 10.78
CA LEU A 216 3.53 10.64 11.44
C LEU A 216 2.32 9.97 10.78
N ASP A 217 2.30 9.94 9.45
CA ASP A 217 1.18 9.40 8.68
C ASP A 217 1.64 8.89 7.31
N HIS A 218 2.16 7.66 7.31
CA HIS A 218 2.56 6.94 6.11
C HIS A 218 1.41 6.82 5.08
N CYS A 219 0.16 6.72 5.55
CA CYS A 219 -1.00 6.64 4.67
C CYS A 219 -1.22 7.96 3.93
N LEU A 220 -1.03 9.10 4.59
CA LEU A 220 -1.10 10.41 3.97
C LEU A 220 0.04 10.64 2.98
N CYS A 221 1.28 10.27 3.30
CA CYS A 221 2.40 10.34 2.34
C CYS A 221 2.13 9.52 1.07
N SER A 222 1.60 8.30 1.24
CA SER A 222 1.21 7.42 0.14
C SER A 222 0.10 8.04 -0.71
N GLN A 223 -0.90 8.66 -0.08
CA GLN A 223 -2.00 9.36 -0.78
C GLN A 223 -1.53 10.61 -1.53
N LEU A 224 -0.51 11.28 -1.01
CA LEU A 224 0.08 12.46 -1.61
C LEU A 224 1.17 12.11 -2.64
N GLN A 225 1.51 10.84 -2.84
CA GLN A 225 2.59 10.42 -3.76
C GLN A 225 3.94 11.08 -3.45
N ILE A 226 4.23 11.29 -2.16
CA ILE A 226 5.46 11.89 -1.71
C ILE A 226 6.47 10.76 -1.47
N ASN A 227 7.48 10.67 -2.34
CA ASN A 227 8.61 9.75 -2.14
C ASN A 227 9.52 10.33 -1.05
N SER A 228 9.70 9.61 0.05
CA SER A 228 10.73 9.95 1.04
C SER A 228 12.10 9.89 0.36
N VAL A 229 12.80 11.02 0.36
CA VAL A 229 14.20 11.06 -0.05
C VAL A 229 14.98 10.50 1.12
N GLY A 230 15.28 9.20 1.06
CA GLY A 230 16.15 8.56 2.04
C GLY A 230 17.47 9.32 2.10
N VAL A 231 17.68 10.06 3.18
CA VAL A 231 18.99 10.64 3.48
C VAL A 231 19.76 9.55 4.24
N PRO A 232 20.89 9.05 3.73
CA PRO A 232 21.79 8.26 4.54
C PRO A 232 22.31 9.15 5.66
N THR A 233 22.09 8.72 6.90
CA THR A 233 22.70 9.27 8.12
C THR A 233 24.21 9.42 8.01
#